data_AF-A0A964LRE1-F1
#
_entry.id   AF-A0A964LRE1-F1
#
_cell.length_a   1.000
_cell.length_b   1.000
_cell.length_c   1.000
_cell.angle_alpha   90.00
_cell.angle_beta   90.00
_cell.angle_gamma   90.00
#
_symmetry.space_group_name_H-M   'P 1'
#
loop_
_entity.id
_entity.type
_entity.pdbx_description
1 polymer ?
#
loop_
_entity_poly.entity_id
_entity_poly.type
_entity_poly.pdbx_seq_one_letter_code
_entity_poly.pdbx_strand_id
1 'polypeptide(L)'
;MRVLVCIFVTLVTAPVFAVPDLSGIWMLNMPDSEGAIVFTAEGQRIQSAYDLLVDDPSLYCTPASASRVWANPNAPIKIEQTESSILISYELFDLRREIPLGDASMLTDLPSTRNLNGTYFAEMGSSFARYEGERLIIESSKHAPGYIRTSRGIPQSANTRAIEELWVEADTLHIKHTYIDASLYQQPFVLEYSFHRSNESQIALYECTDANYDWFEELNARN
;
A
#
# COMPACT_ATOMS: atom_id res chain seq x y z
N MET A 1 -54.89 -37.16 26.36
CA MET A 1 -54.42 -36.44 25.16
C MET A 1 -53.14 -35.71 25.54
N ARG A 2 -51.96 -36.29 25.24
CA ARG A 2 -50.64 -35.71 25.57
C ARG A 2 -50.10 -35.06 24.31
N VAL A 3 -49.96 -33.73 24.32
CA VAL A 3 -49.38 -32.97 23.21
C VAL A 3 -47.87 -32.94 23.40
N LEU A 4 -47.13 -33.58 22.50
CA LEU A 4 -45.68 -33.47 22.40
C LEU A 4 -45.37 -32.18 21.62
N VAL A 5 -44.63 -31.25 22.24
CA VAL A 5 -44.09 -30.07 21.56
C VAL A 5 -42.67 -30.40 21.15
N CYS A 6 -42.44 -30.61 19.85
CA CYS A 6 -41.11 -30.71 19.28
C CYS A 6 -40.55 -29.31 19.04
N ILE A 7 -39.49 -28.95 19.76
CA ILE A 7 -38.72 -27.74 19.52
C ILE A 7 -37.69 -28.06 18.42
N PHE A 8 -37.89 -27.50 17.23
CA PHE A 8 -36.88 -27.52 16.16
C PHE A 8 -35.85 -26.42 16.46
N VAL A 9 -34.64 -26.83 16.86
CA VAL A 9 -33.47 -25.94 16.93
C VAL A 9 -32.87 -25.88 15.53
N THR A 10 -33.10 -24.78 14.81
CA THR A 10 -32.40 -24.48 13.55
C THR A 10 -30.98 -24.02 13.89
N LEU A 11 -29.98 -24.87 13.67
CA LEU A 11 -28.58 -24.46 13.67
C LEU A 11 -28.35 -23.48 12.52
N VAL A 12 -28.05 -22.23 12.83
CA VAL A 12 -27.55 -21.26 11.86
C VAL A 12 -26.05 -21.52 11.71
N THR A 13 -25.66 -22.21 10.64
CA THR A 13 -24.25 -22.33 10.24
C THR A 13 -23.85 -21.03 9.57
N ALA A 14 -23.09 -20.19 10.27
CA ALA A 14 -22.41 -19.08 9.62
C ALA A 14 -21.33 -19.63 8.67
N PRO A 15 -21.18 -19.09 7.45
CA PRO A 15 -20.09 -19.49 6.56
C PRO A 15 -18.75 -19.14 7.22
N VAL A 16 -17.89 -20.14 7.37
CA VAL A 16 -16.49 -19.94 7.75
C VAL A 16 -15.75 -19.57 6.47
N PHE A 17 -15.45 -18.28 6.29
CA PHE A 17 -14.57 -17.86 5.20
C PHE A 17 -13.13 -18.25 5.54
N ALA A 18 -12.45 -18.87 4.57
CA ALA A 18 -11.04 -19.20 4.72
C ALA A 18 -10.20 -17.92 4.63
N VAL A 19 -9.10 -17.87 5.38
CA VAL A 19 -8.08 -16.83 5.22
C VAL A 19 -7.58 -16.90 3.77
N PRO A 20 -7.59 -15.79 3.00
CA PRO A 20 -7.11 -15.79 1.64
C PRO A 20 -5.61 -16.10 1.62
N ASP A 21 -5.18 -16.98 0.72
CA ASP A 21 -3.75 -17.20 0.46
C ASP A 21 -3.23 -16.13 -0.49
N LEU A 22 -2.60 -15.11 0.08
CA LEU A 22 -1.94 -14.02 -0.62
C LEU A 22 -0.44 -14.27 -0.77
N SER A 23 0.08 -15.36 -0.20
CA SER A 23 1.52 -15.60 -0.13
C SER A 23 2.09 -15.88 -1.52
N GLY A 24 3.26 -15.31 -1.80
CA GLY A 24 3.92 -15.46 -3.09
C GLY A 24 4.62 -14.19 -3.55
N ILE A 25 5.19 -14.27 -4.76
CA ILE A 25 5.81 -13.13 -5.44
C ILE A 25 4.85 -12.66 -6.54
N TRP A 26 4.63 -11.36 -6.56
CA TRP A 26 3.63 -10.68 -7.37
C TRP A 26 4.28 -9.60 -8.23
N MET A 27 3.85 -9.53 -9.48
CA MET A 27 4.34 -8.58 -10.48
C MET A 27 3.19 -7.75 -11.00
N LEU A 28 3.37 -6.42 -11.01
CA LEU A 28 2.32 -5.48 -11.41
C LEU A 28 1.88 -5.73 -12.85
N ASN A 29 0.56 -5.91 -13.04
CA ASN A 29 -0.07 -5.84 -14.35
C ASN A 29 -0.36 -4.37 -14.67
N MET A 30 0.12 -3.92 -15.82
CA MET A 30 -0.24 -2.62 -16.37
C MET A 30 -1.43 -2.77 -17.34
N PRO A 31 -2.33 -1.78 -17.44
CA PRO A 31 -2.34 -0.54 -16.67
C PRO A 31 -2.91 -0.72 -15.26
N ASP A 32 -2.46 0.12 -14.33
CA ASP A 32 -3.18 0.37 -13.08
C ASP A 32 -4.36 1.34 -13.32
N SER A 33 -5.26 1.42 -12.35
CA SER A 33 -6.43 2.30 -12.40
C SER A 33 -6.36 3.36 -11.31
N GLU A 34 -6.87 4.53 -11.62
CA GLU A 34 -6.87 5.69 -10.74
C GLU A 34 -8.23 6.38 -10.79
N GLY A 35 -8.81 6.61 -9.61
CA GLY A 35 -10.06 7.32 -9.45
C GLY A 35 -9.91 8.84 -9.61
N ALA A 36 -11.05 9.50 -9.79
CA ALA A 36 -11.08 10.96 -9.88
C ALA A 36 -10.55 11.63 -8.60
N ILE A 37 -9.65 12.59 -8.77
CA ILE A 37 -9.11 13.40 -7.68
C ILE A 37 -9.87 14.71 -7.61
N VAL A 38 -10.40 15.02 -6.43
CA VAL A 38 -11.08 16.28 -6.17
C VAL A 38 -10.40 16.93 -4.97
N PHE A 39 -9.49 17.85 -5.23
CA PHE A 39 -8.73 18.54 -4.19
C PHE A 39 -9.57 19.56 -3.42
N THR A 40 -9.26 19.74 -2.14
CA THR A 40 -9.62 20.95 -1.41
C THR A 40 -8.75 22.13 -1.91
N ALA A 41 -9.03 23.34 -1.42
CA ALA A 41 -8.16 24.48 -1.71
C ALA A 41 -6.71 24.25 -1.24
N GLU A 42 -6.52 23.61 -0.08
CA GLU A 42 -5.20 23.30 0.46
C GLU A 42 -4.48 22.20 -0.32
N GLY A 43 -5.20 21.12 -0.68
CA GLY A 43 -4.65 20.07 -1.54
C GLY A 43 -4.19 20.62 -2.89
N GLN A 44 -4.98 21.50 -3.51
CA GLN A 44 -4.62 22.16 -4.76
C GLN A 44 -3.41 23.07 -4.58
N ARG A 45 -3.33 23.83 -3.48
CA ARG A 45 -2.20 24.71 -3.18
C ARG A 45 -0.88 23.94 -3.08
N ILE A 46 -0.88 22.81 -2.37
CA ILE A 46 0.31 21.96 -2.24
C ILE A 46 0.67 21.34 -3.59
N GLN A 47 -0.30 20.76 -4.29
CA GLN A 47 -0.08 20.12 -5.59
C GLN A 47 0.45 21.08 -6.65
N SER A 48 -0.01 22.34 -6.66
CA SER A 48 0.46 23.36 -7.60
C SER A 48 1.85 23.91 -7.29
N ALA A 49 2.35 23.67 -6.08
CA ALA A 49 3.71 24.06 -5.67
C ALA A 49 4.73 22.93 -5.87
N TYR A 50 4.28 21.73 -6.24
CA TYR A 50 5.13 20.55 -6.40
C TYR A 50 6.06 20.67 -7.60
N ASP A 51 7.35 20.38 -7.39
CA ASP A 51 8.35 20.20 -8.42
C ASP A 51 8.90 18.76 -8.41
N LEU A 52 8.62 18.00 -9.48
CA LEU A 52 9.05 16.60 -9.59
C LEU A 52 10.57 16.41 -9.44
N LEU A 53 11.37 17.37 -9.90
CA LEU A 53 12.83 17.25 -9.91
C LEU A 53 13.47 17.51 -8.56
N VAL A 54 12.71 18.08 -7.62
CA VAL A 54 13.20 18.49 -6.30
C VAL A 54 12.46 17.77 -5.18
N ASP A 55 11.15 17.59 -5.34
CA ASP A 55 10.27 17.14 -4.28
C ASP A 55 9.96 15.63 -4.33
N ASP A 56 10.43 14.89 -5.34
CA ASP A 56 10.27 13.42 -5.38
C ASP A 56 11.24 12.72 -4.42
N PRO A 57 10.78 12.10 -3.31
CA PRO A 57 11.66 11.40 -2.37
C PRO A 57 12.39 10.22 -3.00
N SER A 58 11.87 9.68 -4.11
CA SER A 58 12.47 8.58 -4.87
C SER A 58 13.88 8.94 -5.35
N LEU A 59 14.20 10.23 -5.52
CA LEU A 59 15.53 10.74 -5.85
C LEU A 59 16.59 10.36 -4.83
N TYR A 60 16.17 10.14 -3.59
CA TYR A 60 17.02 9.86 -2.44
C TYR A 60 16.76 8.47 -1.87
N CYS A 61 16.38 7.51 -2.72
CA CYS A 61 16.07 6.13 -2.33
C CYS A 61 15.02 6.03 -1.21
N THR A 62 14.11 7.01 -1.13
CA THR A 62 13.07 7.09 -0.12
C THR A 62 11.72 6.81 -0.78
N PRO A 63 10.91 5.85 -0.27
CA PRO A 63 9.58 5.62 -0.81
C PRO A 63 8.69 6.82 -0.55
N ALA A 64 8.09 7.38 -1.60
CA ALA A 64 7.16 8.50 -1.45
C ALA A 64 5.88 8.13 -0.68
N SER A 65 5.42 6.88 -0.83
CA SER A 65 4.19 6.36 -0.23
C SER A 65 4.03 4.86 -0.47
N ALA A 66 3.03 4.25 0.18
CA ALA A 66 2.66 2.86 -0.09
C ALA A 66 2.19 2.63 -1.54
N SER A 67 1.43 3.56 -2.14
CA SER A 67 1.06 3.45 -3.56
C SER A 67 2.25 3.51 -4.50
N ARG A 68 3.29 4.30 -4.18
CA ARG A 68 4.49 4.40 -5.02
C ARG A 68 5.24 3.08 -5.13
N VAL A 69 5.28 2.30 -4.05
CA VAL A 69 5.97 1.00 -4.02
C VAL A 69 5.12 -0.13 -4.61
N TRP A 70 3.79 -0.06 -4.51
CA TRP A 70 2.88 -0.97 -5.22
C TRP A 70 2.89 -0.76 -6.73
N ALA A 71 2.93 0.50 -7.17
CA ALA A 71 2.74 0.89 -8.56
C ALA A 71 4.05 0.95 -9.37
N ASN A 72 5.13 0.32 -8.92
CA ASN A 72 6.39 0.34 -9.66
C ASN A 72 6.44 -0.79 -10.70
N PRO A 73 6.47 -0.49 -12.00
CA PRO A 73 6.59 -1.53 -13.01
C PRO A 73 7.89 -2.30 -12.86
N ASN A 74 7.84 -3.60 -13.15
CA ASN A 74 8.99 -4.50 -13.14
C ASN A 74 9.71 -4.65 -11.78
N ALA A 75 9.09 -4.27 -10.66
CA ALA A 75 9.60 -4.56 -9.33
C ALA A 75 8.73 -5.62 -8.64
N PRO A 76 9.26 -6.85 -8.40
CA PRO A 76 8.52 -7.88 -7.70
C PRO A 76 8.24 -7.50 -6.24
N ILE A 77 7.09 -7.96 -5.76
CA ILE A 77 6.64 -7.80 -4.38
C ILE A 77 6.30 -9.16 -3.80
N LYS A 78 6.87 -9.47 -2.64
CA LYS A 78 6.69 -10.76 -1.97
C LYS A 78 5.83 -10.54 -0.74
N ILE A 79 4.75 -11.29 -0.65
CA ILE A 79 3.87 -11.33 0.51
C ILE A 79 4.09 -12.67 1.21
N GLU A 80 4.24 -12.61 2.53
CA GLU A 80 4.29 -13.78 3.41
C GLU A 80 3.32 -13.56 4.57
N GLN A 81 2.40 -14.50 4.76
CA GLN A 81 1.45 -14.47 5.87
C GLN A 81 1.95 -15.36 7.00
N THR A 82 1.99 -14.80 8.21
CA THR A 82 2.29 -15.55 9.44
C THR A 82 1.04 -15.62 10.32
N GLU A 83 1.14 -16.28 11.46
CA GLU A 83 0.05 -16.34 12.44
C GLU A 83 -0.29 -14.97 13.05
N SER A 84 0.66 -14.03 13.08
CA SER A 84 0.52 -12.75 13.78
C SER A 84 0.83 -11.51 12.94
N SER A 85 1.30 -11.68 11.70
CA SER A 85 1.71 -10.57 10.84
C SER A 85 1.63 -10.89 9.36
N ILE A 86 1.60 -9.82 8.57
CA ILE A 86 1.83 -9.82 7.13
C ILE A 86 3.21 -9.21 6.91
N LEU A 87 4.08 -9.95 6.23
CA LEU A 87 5.40 -9.49 5.85
C LEU A 87 5.37 -9.19 4.35
N ILE A 88 5.69 -7.95 3.98
CA ILE A 88 5.76 -7.54 2.58
C ILE A 88 7.18 -7.07 2.28
N SER A 89 7.83 -7.75 1.34
CA SER A 89 9.12 -7.34 0.80
C SER A 89 8.90 -6.69 -0.55
N TYR A 90 9.41 -5.49 -0.73
CA TYR A 90 9.43 -4.79 -2.02
C TYR A 90 10.86 -4.84 -2.54
N GLU A 91 11.03 -5.17 -3.83
CA GLU A 91 12.34 -5.01 -4.49
C GLU A 91 12.74 -3.52 -4.47
N LEU A 92 11.85 -2.64 -4.92
CA LEU A 92 12.12 -1.21 -4.98
C LEU A 92 12.58 -0.67 -3.61
N PHE A 93 13.78 -0.06 -3.59
CA PHE A 93 14.45 0.50 -2.41
C PHE A 93 14.73 -0.51 -1.28
N ASP A 94 14.70 -1.81 -1.57
CA ASP A 94 14.98 -2.89 -0.63
C ASP A 94 14.14 -2.83 0.65
N LEU A 95 12.84 -2.53 0.49
CA LEU A 95 11.94 -2.27 1.61
C LEU A 95 11.38 -3.56 2.22
N ARG A 96 11.23 -3.55 3.54
CA ARG A 96 10.61 -4.59 4.36
C ARG A 96 9.54 -3.93 5.21
N ARG A 97 8.29 -4.33 4.98
CA ARG A 97 7.12 -3.86 5.73
C ARG A 97 6.58 -5.00 6.57
N GLU A 98 6.54 -4.78 7.87
CA GLU A 98 6.03 -5.74 8.84
C GLU A 98 4.73 -5.18 9.42
N ILE A 99 3.63 -5.89 9.20
CA ILE A 99 2.28 -5.41 9.50
C ILE A 99 1.64 -6.37 10.50
N PRO A 100 1.50 -6.00 11.78
CA PRO A 100 0.85 -6.85 12.75
C PRO A 100 -0.63 -7.09 12.41
N LEU A 101 -1.10 -8.30 12.64
CA LEU A 101 -2.53 -8.63 12.65
C LEU A 101 -3.18 -8.10 13.93
N GLY A 102 -4.32 -7.42 13.81
CA GLY A 102 -5.05 -6.87 14.95
C GLY A 102 -5.96 -5.71 14.55
N ASP A 103 -6.00 -4.68 15.39
CA ASP A 103 -6.79 -3.47 15.17
C ASP A 103 -5.94 -2.21 15.34
N ALA A 104 -6.59 -1.04 15.37
CA ALA A 104 -5.92 0.25 15.48
C ALA A 104 -5.02 0.40 16.72
N SER A 105 -5.18 -0.44 17.75
CA SER A 105 -4.26 -0.47 18.90
C SER A 105 -2.84 -0.89 18.54
N MET A 106 -2.65 -1.52 17.37
CA MET A 106 -1.33 -1.95 16.89
C MET A 106 -0.53 -0.81 16.26
N LEU A 107 -1.15 0.35 16.00
CA LEU A 107 -0.45 1.51 15.46
C LEU A 107 0.55 2.07 16.48
N THR A 108 1.81 2.20 16.08
CA THR A 108 2.87 2.80 16.91
C THR A 108 3.33 4.12 16.30
N ASP A 109 4.22 4.86 16.97
CA ASP A 109 4.84 6.05 16.36
C ASP A 109 5.99 5.67 15.40
N LEU A 110 6.42 4.42 15.44
CA LEU A 110 7.40 3.89 14.50
C LEU A 110 6.69 3.42 13.21
N PRO A 111 7.22 3.76 12.02
CA PRO A 111 6.68 3.26 10.77
C PRO A 111 6.80 1.74 10.66
N SER A 112 5.90 1.12 9.88
CA SER A 112 5.93 -0.33 9.65
C SER A 112 6.97 -0.76 8.60
N THR A 113 7.52 0.20 7.85
CA THR A 113 8.43 -0.06 6.73
C THR A 113 9.84 0.44 7.03
N ARG A 114 10.82 -0.42 6.76
CA ARG A 114 12.26 -0.11 6.81
C ARG A 114 13.01 -0.67 5.60
N ASN A 115 14.20 -0.16 5.29
CA ASN A 115 15.11 -0.82 4.34
C ASN A 115 15.97 -1.90 5.04
N LEU A 116 16.83 -2.56 4.27
CA LEU A 116 17.77 -3.58 4.77
C LEU A 116 18.81 -3.05 5.77
N ASN A 117 19.09 -1.74 5.77
CA ASN A 117 19.98 -1.10 6.73
C ASN A 117 19.28 -0.72 8.05
N GLY A 118 17.98 -0.95 8.16
CA GLY A 118 17.19 -0.63 9.35
C GLY A 118 16.65 0.79 9.42
N THR A 119 16.79 1.59 8.35
CA THR A 119 16.20 2.94 8.27
C THR A 119 14.69 2.83 8.08
N TYR A 120 13.91 3.46 8.96
CA TYR A 120 12.45 3.51 8.88
C TYR A 120 11.96 4.68 8.02
N PHE A 121 10.83 4.48 7.31
CA PHE A 121 10.27 5.48 6.40
C PHE A 121 8.87 5.92 6.82
N ALA A 122 8.77 7.15 7.33
CA ALA A 122 7.52 7.70 7.85
C ALA A 122 6.51 8.02 6.73
N GLU A 123 6.96 8.18 5.49
CA GLU A 123 6.13 8.32 4.29
C GLU A 123 5.17 7.13 4.12
N MET A 124 5.61 5.94 4.54
CA MET A 124 4.83 4.69 4.50
C MET A 124 3.88 4.53 5.70
N GLY A 125 4.06 5.32 6.75
CA GLY A 125 3.23 5.28 7.97
C GLY A 125 3.42 4.04 8.83
N SER A 126 2.64 3.99 9.92
CA SER A 126 2.46 2.81 10.78
C SER A 126 1.20 2.06 10.34
N SER A 127 1.25 0.73 10.33
CA SER A 127 0.19 -0.10 9.76
C SER A 127 -0.27 -1.21 10.71
N PHE A 128 -1.51 -1.64 10.54
CA PHE A 128 -2.03 -2.91 11.07
C PHE A 128 -2.90 -3.59 10.02
N ALA A 129 -3.14 -4.87 10.17
CA ALA A 129 -3.96 -5.64 9.24
C ALA A 129 -5.01 -6.51 9.93
N ARG A 130 -6.09 -6.82 9.21
CA ARG A 130 -7.12 -7.75 9.64
C ARG A 130 -7.74 -8.43 8.44
N TYR A 131 -8.35 -9.59 8.64
CA TYR A 131 -9.13 -10.26 7.61
C TYR A 131 -10.61 -9.87 7.71
N GLU A 132 -11.21 -9.53 6.58
CA GLU A 132 -12.65 -9.28 6.45
C GLU A 132 -13.19 -10.17 5.32
N GLY A 133 -13.72 -11.34 5.68
CA GLY A 133 -14.07 -12.38 4.71
C GLY A 133 -12.84 -12.88 3.97
N GLU A 134 -12.88 -12.88 2.65
CA GLU A 134 -11.77 -13.30 1.78
C GLU A 134 -10.81 -12.15 1.42
N ARG A 135 -10.88 -11.03 2.16
CA ARG A 135 -9.99 -9.88 1.97
C ARG A 135 -9.06 -9.71 3.16
N LEU A 136 -7.81 -9.34 2.86
CA LEU A 136 -6.92 -8.74 3.83
C LEU A 136 -7.08 -7.22 3.74
N ILE A 137 -7.38 -6.60 4.88
CA ILE A 137 -7.47 -5.14 5.00
C ILE A 137 -6.24 -4.66 5.77
N ILE A 138 -5.44 -3.81 5.14
CA ILE A 138 -4.33 -3.11 5.79
C ILE A 138 -4.74 -1.65 5.96
N GLU A 139 -4.62 -1.12 7.17
CA GLU A 139 -4.81 0.31 7.42
C GLU A 139 -3.49 0.94 7.87
N SER A 140 -3.18 2.11 7.31
CA SER A 140 -2.01 2.90 7.67
C SER A 140 -2.36 4.34 8.01
N SER A 141 -1.58 4.91 8.92
CA SER A 141 -1.69 6.32 9.36
C SER A 141 -0.35 6.81 9.89
N LYS A 142 -0.33 8.03 10.46
CA LYS A 142 0.89 8.68 10.99
C LYS A 142 1.96 8.85 9.92
N HIS A 143 1.53 9.21 8.73
CA HIS A 143 2.43 9.45 7.63
C HIS A 143 3.22 10.75 7.82
N ALA A 144 4.45 10.80 7.32
CA ALA A 144 5.09 12.08 7.05
C ALA A 144 4.31 12.81 5.93
N PRO A 145 4.22 14.15 5.98
CA PRO A 145 3.78 14.94 4.83
C PRO A 145 4.66 14.63 3.61
N GLY A 146 4.05 14.48 2.44
CA GLY A 146 4.74 14.03 1.23
C GLY A 146 3.77 13.84 0.08
N TYR A 147 3.97 12.82 -0.74
CA TYR A 147 3.17 12.60 -1.96
C TYR A 147 2.79 11.12 -2.16
N ILE A 148 1.48 10.88 -2.33
CA ILE A 148 0.91 9.59 -2.70
C ILE A 148 1.43 9.16 -4.08
N ARG A 149 1.40 10.07 -5.07
CA ARG A 149 2.00 9.85 -6.40
C ARG A 149 2.84 11.04 -6.80
N THR A 150 4.10 10.80 -7.09
CA THR A 150 5.09 11.86 -7.38
C THR A 150 4.95 12.36 -8.80
N SER A 151 4.64 11.52 -9.80
CA SER A 151 4.44 11.96 -11.19
C SER A 151 3.42 13.09 -11.42
N ARG A 152 2.53 13.36 -10.46
CA ARG A 152 1.55 14.46 -10.50
C ARG A 152 1.47 15.27 -9.20
N GLY A 153 2.39 15.05 -8.25
CA GLY A 153 2.41 15.77 -6.97
C GLY A 153 1.16 15.58 -6.11
N ILE A 154 0.61 14.36 -6.04
CA ILE A 154 -0.61 14.09 -5.28
C ILE A 154 -0.28 14.06 -3.78
N PRO A 155 -0.71 15.04 -2.97
CA PRO A 155 -0.19 15.25 -1.62
C PRO A 155 -0.65 14.23 -0.59
N GLN A 156 0.16 14.02 0.43
CA GLN A 156 -0.12 13.25 1.63
C GLN A 156 0.18 14.13 2.85
N SER A 157 -0.58 13.97 3.93
CA SER A 157 -0.31 14.65 5.21
C SER A 157 -0.29 13.65 6.37
N ALA A 158 0.04 14.15 7.56
CA ALA A 158 -0.05 13.38 8.80
C ALA A 158 -1.48 12.94 9.15
N ASN A 159 -2.51 13.62 8.60
CA ASN A 159 -3.92 13.25 8.77
C ASN A 159 -4.39 12.23 7.74
N THR A 160 -3.57 11.91 6.75
CA THR A 160 -3.94 10.93 5.72
C THR A 160 -4.07 9.55 6.36
N ARG A 161 -5.17 8.87 6.06
CA ARG A 161 -5.36 7.45 6.32
C ARG A 161 -5.36 6.71 5.00
N ALA A 162 -4.63 5.61 4.94
CA ALA A 162 -4.55 4.73 3.79
C ALA A 162 -5.17 3.38 4.14
N ILE A 163 -6.02 2.86 3.25
CA ILE A 163 -6.69 1.57 3.39
C ILE A 163 -6.38 0.75 2.15
N GLU A 164 -5.74 -0.40 2.31
CA GLU A 164 -5.44 -1.35 1.24
C GLU A 164 -6.31 -2.59 1.43
N GLU A 165 -7.17 -2.87 0.45
CA GLU A 165 -7.98 -4.08 0.39
C GLU A 165 -7.33 -5.05 -0.60
N LEU A 166 -6.83 -6.18 -0.12
CA LEU A 166 -6.13 -7.20 -0.92
C LEU A 166 -6.98 -8.46 -1.04
N TRP A 167 -7.12 -8.99 -2.26
CA TRP A 167 -7.77 -10.28 -2.52
C TRP A 167 -7.20 -10.95 -3.77
N VAL A 168 -7.35 -12.26 -3.86
CA VAL A 168 -6.95 -13.03 -5.06
C VAL A 168 -8.20 -13.51 -5.79
N GLU A 169 -8.25 -13.27 -7.10
CA GLU A 169 -9.28 -13.77 -7.99
C GLU A 169 -8.61 -14.39 -9.22
N ALA A 170 -8.91 -15.67 -9.51
CA ALA A 170 -8.35 -16.39 -10.66
C ALA A 170 -6.81 -16.27 -10.83
N ASP A 171 -6.05 -16.42 -9.72
CA ASP A 171 -4.58 -16.27 -9.65
C ASP A 171 -4.03 -14.86 -9.91
N THR A 172 -4.91 -13.85 -9.88
CA THR A 172 -4.54 -12.43 -9.91
C THR A 172 -4.73 -11.85 -8.51
N LEU A 173 -3.68 -11.23 -7.97
CA LEU A 173 -3.80 -10.41 -6.76
C LEU A 173 -4.34 -9.05 -7.17
N HIS A 174 -5.42 -8.64 -6.53
CA HIS A 174 -6.01 -7.32 -6.65
C HIS A 174 -5.77 -6.52 -5.39
N ILE A 175 -5.48 -5.24 -5.56
CA ILE A 175 -5.33 -4.30 -4.46
C ILE A 175 -6.14 -3.06 -4.78
N LYS A 176 -7.09 -2.73 -3.91
CA LYS A 176 -7.74 -1.43 -3.91
C LYS A 176 -7.19 -0.59 -2.77
N HIS A 177 -6.63 0.55 -3.10
CA HIS A 177 -5.94 1.42 -2.17
C HIS A 177 -6.67 2.77 -2.08
N THR A 178 -7.26 3.04 -0.93
CA THR A 178 -8.07 4.24 -0.68
C THR A 178 -7.37 5.15 0.31
N TYR A 179 -7.17 6.41 -0.09
CA TYR A 179 -6.61 7.47 0.72
C TYR A 179 -7.69 8.45 1.15
N ILE A 180 -7.71 8.75 2.45
CA ILE A 180 -8.71 9.61 3.08
C ILE A 180 -7.99 10.71 3.84
N ASP A 181 -8.21 11.95 3.41
CA ASP A 181 -7.74 13.16 4.10
C ASP A 181 -8.65 14.34 3.74
N ALA A 182 -9.57 14.71 4.64
CA ALA A 182 -10.54 15.78 4.40
C ALA A 182 -9.89 17.18 4.29
N SER A 183 -8.63 17.33 4.71
CA SER A 183 -7.89 18.58 4.54
C SER A 183 -7.32 18.73 3.13
N LEU A 184 -7.05 17.62 2.43
CA LEU A 184 -6.46 17.61 1.09
C LEU A 184 -7.47 17.27 -0.01
N TYR A 185 -8.49 16.45 0.29
CA TYR A 185 -9.43 15.91 -0.68
C TYR A 185 -10.88 16.13 -0.26
N GLN A 186 -11.74 16.44 -1.23
CA GLN A 186 -13.19 16.54 -1.04
C GLN A 186 -13.87 15.16 -1.00
N GLN A 187 -13.20 14.14 -1.54
CA GLN A 187 -13.63 12.74 -1.53
C GLN A 187 -12.40 11.82 -1.43
N PRO A 188 -12.53 10.57 -0.98
CA PRO A 188 -11.40 9.64 -0.95
C PRO A 188 -10.74 9.48 -2.33
N PHE A 189 -9.41 9.45 -2.35
CA PHE A 189 -8.64 9.14 -3.54
C PHE A 189 -8.41 7.63 -3.64
N VAL A 190 -8.80 7.01 -4.75
CA VAL A 190 -8.78 5.55 -4.90
C VAL A 190 -7.86 5.16 -6.04
N LEU A 191 -7.08 4.11 -5.78
CA LEU A 191 -6.13 3.50 -6.69
C LEU A 191 -6.41 2.00 -6.74
N GLU A 192 -6.33 1.40 -7.92
CA GLU A 192 -6.55 -0.03 -8.07
C GLU A 192 -5.43 -0.66 -8.89
N TYR A 193 -4.93 -1.78 -8.39
CA TYR A 193 -3.82 -2.52 -8.95
C TYR A 193 -4.24 -3.97 -9.17
N SER A 194 -3.66 -4.59 -10.18
CA SER A 194 -3.71 -6.03 -10.36
C SER A 194 -2.30 -6.56 -10.55
N PHE A 195 -2.03 -7.76 -10.08
CA PHE A 195 -0.73 -8.40 -10.15
C PHE A 195 -0.88 -9.84 -10.60
N HIS A 196 0.01 -10.30 -11.46
CA HIS A 196 0.15 -11.72 -11.75
C HIS A 196 1.20 -12.33 -10.82
N ARG A 197 1.04 -13.62 -10.54
CA ARG A 197 2.02 -14.40 -9.79
C ARG A 197 3.30 -14.58 -10.61
N SER A 198 4.45 -14.34 -9.99
CA SER A 198 5.76 -14.65 -10.56
C SER A 198 6.19 -16.07 -10.16
N ASN A 199 6.99 -16.71 -11.01
CA ASN A 199 7.64 -18.00 -10.73
C ASN A 199 8.99 -17.83 -9.98
N GLU A 200 9.35 -16.60 -9.64
CA GLU A 200 10.54 -16.32 -8.84
C GLU A 200 10.42 -16.92 -7.43
N SER A 201 11.56 -17.31 -6.87
CA SER A 201 11.66 -17.84 -5.51
C SER A 201 12.11 -16.82 -4.48
N GLN A 202 12.70 -15.71 -4.92
CA GLN A 202 13.26 -14.66 -4.08
C GLN A 202 13.19 -13.30 -4.78
N ILE A 203 13.10 -12.24 -3.99
CA ILE A 203 13.27 -10.86 -4.47
C ILE A 203 14.76 -10.56 -4.57
N ALA A 204 15.18 -9.99 -5.71
CA ALA A 204 16.54 -9.50 -5.90
C ALA A 204 16.81 -8.25 -5.03
N LEU A 205 18.08 -7.95 -4.81
CA LEU A 205 18.46 -6.68 -4.19
C LEU A 205 18.39 -5.57 -5.24
N TYR A 206 17.77 -4.46 -4.88
CA TYR A 206 17.69 -3.29 -5.73
C TYR A 206 18.96 -2.42 -5.62
N GLU A 207 19.60 -2.40 -4.45
CA GLU A 207 20.85 -1.69 -4.19
C GLU A 207 20.78 -0.20 -4.58
N CYS A 208 19.74 0.49 -4.11
CA CYS A 208 19.60 1.92 -4.36
C CYS A 208 20.78 2.67 -3.72
N THR A 209 21.67 3.20 -4.55
CA THR A 209 22.91 3.87 -4.13
C THR A 209 22.89 5.35 -4.50
N ASP A 210 22.21 5.70 -5.59
CA ASP A 210 21.80 7.05 -5.95
C ASP A 210 20.65 6.97 -6.97
N ALA A 211 19.63 7.81 -6.82
CA ALA A 211 18.49 7.87 -7.75
C ALA A 211 18.30 9.27 -8.33
N ASN A 212 19.35 10.11 -8.25
CA ASN A 212 19.39 11.44 -8.82
C ASN A 212 19.07 11.42 -10.33
N TYR A 213 18.26 12.38 -10.78
CA TYR A 213 17.99 12.70 -12.18
C TYR A 213 19.21 13.34 -12.87
N ASP A 214 20.45 12.92 -12.57
CA ASP A 214 21.66 13.43 -13.23
C ASP A 214 21.53 13.28 -14.75
N TRP A 215 20.89 12.21 -15.22
CA TRP A 215 20.61 12.02 -16.65
C TRP A 215 19.66 13.07 -17.25
N PHE A 216 18.73 13.63 -16.47
CA PHE A 216 17.78 14.65 -16.91
C PHE A 216 18.44 16.04 -16.94
N GLU A 217 19.31 16.34 -15.96
CA GLU A 217 20.15 17.53 -16.01
C GLU A 217 21.17 17.46 -17.16
N GLU A 218 21.80 16.31 -17.40
CA GLU A 218 22.70 16.09 -18.54
C GLU A 218 21.99 16.25 -19.90
N LEU A 219 20.70 15.88 -19.99
CA LEU A 219 19.88 16.05 -21.19
C LEU A 219 19.57 17.53 -21.47
N ASN A 220 19.34 18.31 -20.41
CA ASN A 220 19.01 19.73 -20.52
C ASN A 220 20.25 20.63 -20.59
N ALA A 221 21.41 20.17 -20.10
CA ALA A 221 22.68 20.88 -20.22
C ALA A 221 23.34 20.75 -21.61
N ARG A 222 22.78 19.90 -22.50
CA ARG A 222 23.23 19.70 -23.89
C ARG A 222 22.41 20.48 -24.92
N ASN A 223 21.50 21.35 -24.49
CA ASN A 223 20.78 22.34 -25.32
C ASN A 223 21.23 23.77 -24.98
#